data_AF-A0A554FIA9-F1
#
_entry.id   AF-A0A554FIA9-F1
#
_cell.length_a   1.000
_cell.length_b   1.000
_cell.length_c   1.000
_cell.angle_alpha   90.00
_cell.angle_beta   90.00
_cell.angle_gamma   90.00
#
_symmetry.space_group_name_H-M   'P 1'
#
loop_
_entity.id
_entity.type
_entity.pdbx_description
1 polymer ?
#
loop_
_entity_poly.entity_id
_entity_poly.type
_entity_poly.pdbx_seq_one_letter_code
_entity_poly.pdbx_strand_id
1 'polypeptide(L)'
;SPMAGRTRSELEGLIGVFVNTLVLRARFAPGMTFRQLLRQVREAQVGATDHQDLPFEQLVEALQPVRDMSRSPLFQVMFVLQNAPRGPVALQALKLQPLELETRTAKFDLLMQVAETDEGLRGYLEYDTALFLPPTVERMVEHLRVLLEGALARPDEQVVRLPLLTVEERKRLLETWNETKPEPLPWVGMHSAFEAQAKKTPESVAVVYEGRALTYGQLDAQSTRLARHLVKQGVRPEGRVGLYVERSEGMVVGLLAILKTGASYVPLDPSFPPERLAYMRDDSGMAVLVTQQSLRGGLESAATKVVSLDGDAEEYGREETSGLGVEVAAESVAYVIYTSGTTGRPKGVQVPHGPVARFLSAMKEEPGLKAEDVLVAVTTLSFDIAVLELLLPLSVGGRVVVAPRETAVDGKKLGALLEASGATVLQATPSTWRLLLEAGWKGAGVKALTGGEALPRELAKALRERCGAVWNVYGPTETTVWSTAHEVEEGEGPVSIGRPIAGTRVYVLDGALQPVPEGVP
;
A
#
# COMPACT_ATOMS: atom_id res chain seq x y z
N SER A 1 -6.73 -29.70 -25.01
CA SER A 1 -5.74 -30.14 -26.01
C SER A 1 -6.48 -30.84 -27.15
N PRO A 2 -6.13 -30.59 -28.42
CA PRO A 2 -6.80 -31.22 -29.56
C PRO A 2 -6.31 -32.66 -29.77
N MET A 3 -7.21 -33.54 -30.20
CA MET A 3 -6.93 -34.91 -30.62
C MET A 3 -7.33 -35.10 -32.08
N ALA A 4 -6.56 -35.89 -32.84
CA ALA A 4 -6.80 -36.06 -34.28
C ALA A 4 -8.15 -36.69 -34.63
N GLY A 5 -8.73 -37.50 -33.72
CA GLY A 5 -10.01 -38.20 -33.90
C GLY A 5 -10.04 -39.19 -35.06
N ARG A 6 -8.86 -39.65 -35.51
CA ARG A 6 -8.69 -40.66 -36.57
C ARG A 6 -8.14 -41.96 -35.96
N THR A 7 -8.95 -42.60 -35.12
CA THR A 7 -8.58 -43.86 -34.42
C THR A 7 -8.83 -45.12 -35.25
N ARG A 8 -9.43 -44.97 -36.44
CA ARG A 8 -9.78 -46.06 -37.36
C ARG A 8 -9.12 -45.83 -38.72
N SER A 9 -8.55 -46.90 -39.30
CA SER A 9 -7.83 -46.87 -40.58
C SER A 9 -8.64 -46.29 -41.74
N GLU A 10 -9.95 -46.50 -41.72
CA GLU A 10 -10.92 -46.07 -42.73
C GLU A 10 -11.05 -44.55 -42.78
N LEU A 11 -10.69 -43.85 -41.70
CA LEU A 11 -10.76 -42.40 -41.57
C LEU A 11 -9.47 -41.70 -42.01
N GLU A 12 -8.36 -42.42 -42.19
CA GLU A 12 -7.05 -41.84 -42.52
C GLU A 12 -7.06 -41.14 -43.88
N GLY A 13 -7.71 -41.74 -44.88
CA GLY A 13 -7.81 -41.19 -46.23
C GLY A 13 -8.93 -40.15 -46.44
N LEU A 14 -9.77 -39.89 -45.42
CA LEU A 14 -10.92 -39.01 -45.56
C LEU A 14 -10.57 -37.54 -45.34
N ILE A 15 -11.21 -36.67 -46.13
CA ILE A 15 -11.16 -35.22 -45.98
C ILE A 15 -12.38 -34.80 -45.15
N GLY A 16 -12.14 -34.21 -43.97
CA GLY A 16 -13.18 -33.80 -43.03
C GLY A 16 -12.61 -33.35 -41.68
N VAL A 17 -13.48 -32.76 -40.84
CA VAL A 17 -13.13 -32.33 -39.48
C VAL A 17 -13.39 -33.48 -38.52
N PHE A 18 -12.30 -34.06 -38.00
CA PHE A 18 -12.34 -35.15 -37.02
C PHE A 18 -11.75 -34.74 -35.67
N VAL A 19 -11.21 -33.52 -35.58
CA VAL A 19 -10.52 -33.06 -34.37
C VAL A 19 -11.51 -32.91 -33.22
N ASN A 20 -11.20 -33.54 -32.08
CA ASN A 20 -11.94 -33.37 -30.84
C ASN A 20 -11.08 -32.62 -29.80
N THR A 21 -11.71 -32.00 -28.80
CA THR A 21 -11.04 -31.26 -27.73
C THR A 21 -11.14 -31.99 -26.41
N LEU A 22 -10.00 -32.39 -25.84
CA LEU A 22 -9.92 -32.95 -24.49
C LEU A 22 -9.62 -31.87 -23.45
N VAL A 23 -10.48 -31.81 -22.43
CA VAL A 23 -10.28 -30.95 -21.26
C VAL A 23 -9.45 -31.69 -20.23
N LEU A 24 -8.25 -31.17 -19.96
CA LEU A 24 -7.30 -31.77 -19.01
C LEU A 24 -7.29 -30.94 -17.73
N ARG A 25 -7.35 -31.62 -16.58
CA ARG A 25 -7.31 -30.98 -15.26
C ARG A 25 -6.09 -31.46 -14.50
N ALA A 26 -5.15 -30.55 -14.23
CA ALA A 26 -4.06 -30.77 -13.27
C ALA A 26 -4.47 -30.25 -11.89
N ARG A 27 -3.96 -30.88 -10.83
CA ARG A 27 -4.14 -30.49 -9.43
C ARG A 27 -2.78 -30.30 -8.76
N PHE A 28 -2.58 -29.13 -8.17
CA PHE A 28 -1.39 -28.78 -7.43
C PHE A 28 -1.65 -28.99 -5.93
N ALA A 29 -0.87 -29.88 -5.31
CA ALA A 29 -0.90 -30.09 -3.87
C ALA A 29 0.32 -29.45 -3.21
N PRO A 30 0.22 -28.94 -1.96
CA PRO A 30 1.38 -28.48 -1.20
C PRO A 30 2.47 -29.55 -1.15
N GLY A 31 3.71 -29.17 -1.44
CA GLY A 31 4.86 -30.08 -1.43
C GLY A 31 4.99 -31.03 -2.62
N MET A 32 4.09 -30.96 -3.61
CA MET A 32 4.17 -31.77 -4.82
C MET A 32 5.46 -31.49 -5.61
N THR A 33 6.19 -32.54 -5.99
CA THR A 33 7.39 -32.40 -6.83
C THR A 33 7.03 -32.33 -8.31
N PHE A 34 7.95 -31.81 -9.14
CA PHE A 34 7.73 -31.78 -10.59
C PHE A 34 7.52 -33.19 -11.18
N ARG A 35 8.30 -34.18 -10.72
CA ARG A 35 8.12 -35.58 -11.13
C ARG A 35 6.74 -36.14 -10.79
N GLN A 36 6.20 -35.78 -9.63
CA GLN A 36 4.85 -36.18 -9.24
C GLN A 36 3.80 -35.49 -10.12
N LEU A 37 3.97 -34.20 -10.41
CA LEU A 37 3.09 -33.45 -11.31
C LEU A 37 3.07 -34.07 -12.70
N LEU A 38 4.24 -34.37 -13.27
CA LEU A 38 4.36 -35.00 -14.58
C LEU A 38 3.65 -36.35 -14.64
N ARG A 39 3.77 -37.15 -13.57
CA ARG A 39 3.06 -38.43 -13.45
C ARG A 39 1.55 -38.25 -13.43
N GLN A 40 1.04 -37.29 -12.63
CA GLN A 40 -0.39 -36.99 -12.56
C GLN A 40 -0.93 -36.52 -13.91
N VAL A 41 -0.21 -35.63 -14.60
CA VAL A 41 -0.61 -35.13 -15.92
C VAL A 41 -0.60 -36.26 -16.95
N ARG A 42 0.41 -37.15 -16.93
CA ARG A 42 0.44 -38.34 -17.79
C ARG A 42 -0.75 -39.26 -17.54
N GLU A 43 -1.03 -39.59 -16.28
CA GLU A 43 -2.17 -40.44 -15.91
C GLU A 43 -3.50 -39.82 -16.37
N ALA A 44 -3.68 -38.50 -16.17
CA ALA A 44 -4.85 -37.78 -16.63
C ALA A 44 -4.97 -37.74 -18.17
N GLN A 45 -3.87 -37.54 -18.89
CA GLN A 45 -3.86 -37.56 -20.35
C GLN A 45 -4.22 -38.96 -20.89
N VAL A 46 -3.63 -40.02 -20.35
CA VAL A 46 -3.92 -41.40 -20.76
C VAL A 46 -5.39 -41.72 -20.51
N GLY A 47 -5.89 -41.46 -19.31
CA GLY A 47 -7.30 -41.70 -18.99
C GLY A 47 -8.27 -40.85 -19.82
N ALA A 48 -7.92 -39.61 -20.16
CA ALA A 48 -8.71 -38.79 -21.08
C ALA A 48 -8.72 -39.34 -22.50
N THR A 49 -7.63 -39.98 -22.95
CA THR A 49 -7.52 -40.57 -24.30
C THR A 49 -8.41 -41.80 -24.44
N ASP A 50 -8.61 -42.58 -23.36
CA ASP A 50 -9.55 -43.70 -23.33
C ASP A 50 -11.02 -43.27 -23.56
N HIS A 51 -11.30 -41.97 -23.39
CA HIS A 51 -12.62 -41.37 -23.59
C HIS A 51 -12.63 -40.32 -24.71
N GLN A 52 -11.66 -40.37 -25.63
CA GLN A 52 -11.49 -39.34 -26.67
C GLN A 52 -12.64 -39.23 -27.68
N ASP A 53 -13.52 -40.24 -27.74
CA ASP A 53 -14.68 -40.26 -28.63
C ASP A 53 -15.85 -39.41 -28.11
N LEU A 54 -15.82 -38.96 -26.84
CA LEU A 54 -16.84 -38.08 -26.28
C LEU A 54 -16.71 -36.66 -26.85
N PRO A 55 -17.70 -36.14 -27.61
CA PRO A 55 -17.64 -34.79 -28.15
C PRO A 55 -17.60 -33.72 -27.05
N PHE A 56 -16.79 -32.68 -27.26
CA PHE A 56 -16.67 -31.57 -26.31
C PHE A 56 -18.02 -30.91 -25.98
N GLU A 57 -18.89 -30.75 -26.97
CA GLU A 57 -20.21 -30.14 -26.82
C GLU A 57 -21.12 -30.96 -25.88
N GLN A 58 -21.05 -32.30 -25.97
CA GLN A 58 -21.79 -33.19 -25.06
C GLN A 58 -21.25 -33.11 -23.63
N LEU A 59 -19.94 -32.95 -23.47
CA LEU A 59 -19.33 -32.74 -22.15
C LEU A 59 -19.81 -31.42 -21.52
N VAL A 60 -19.86 -30.34 -22.30
CA VAL A 60 -20.40 -29.05 -21.85
C VAL A 60 -21.88 -29.17 -21.47
N GLU A 61 -22.67 -29.87 -22.29
CA GLU A 61 -24.09 -30.11 -22.02
C GLU A 61 -24.31 -30.92 -20.74
N ALA A 62 -23.49 -31.95 -20.49
CA ALA A 62 -23.59 -32.79 -19.31
C ALA A 62 -23.17 -32.05 -18.02
N LEU A 63 -22.12 -31.22 -18.08
CA LEU A 63 -21.60 -30.51 -16.91
C LEU A 63 -22.36 -29.23 -16.58
N GLN A 64 -23.13 -28.68 -17.54
CA GLN A 64 -23.92 -27.46 -17.41
C GLN A 64 -23.18 -26.32 -16.67
N PRO A 65 -21.98 -25.90 -17.12
CA PRO A 65 -21.27 -24.79 -16.48
C PRO A 65 -22.08 -23.48 -16.62
N VAL A 66 -21.83 -22.53 -15.72
CA VAL A 66 -22.39 -21.18 -15.85
C VAL A 66 -21.97 -20.60 -17.21
N ARG A 67 -22.97 -20.28 -18.04
CA ARG A 67 -22.72 -19.77 -19.39
C ARG A 67 -22.19 -18.35 -19.32
N ASP A 68 -21.06 -18.13 -19.97
CA ASP A 68 -20.47 -16.83 -20.19
C ASP A 68 -20.04 -16.75 -21.65
N MET A 69 -20.63 -15.81 -22.40
CA MET A 69 -20.37 -15.67 -23.82
C MET A 69 -19.03 -15.02 -24.13
N SER A 70 -18.32 -14.49 -23.11
CA SER A 70 -17.01 -13.87 -23.26
C SER A 70 -15.84 -14.87 -23.24
N ARG A 71 -16.09 -16.14 -22.90
CA ARG A 71 -15.03 -17.15 -22.72
C ARG A 71 -15.48 -18.56 -23.09
N SER A 72 -14.52 -19.44 -23.34
CA SER A 72 -14.79 -20.87 -23.52
C SER A 72 -15.31 -21.50 -22.21
N PRO A 73 -16.28 -22.44 -22.27
CA PRO A 73 -17.08 -22.87 -21.13
C PRO A 73 -16.35 -23.70 -20.07
N LEU A 74 -15.25 -24.38 -20.43
CA LEU A 74 -14.55 -25.30 -19.53
C LEU A 74 -13.06 -24.96 -19.32
N PHE A 75 -12.44 -24.23 -20.25
CA PHE A 75 -11.03 -23.87 -20.20
C PHE A 75 -10.75 -22.64 -21.06
N GLN A 76 -9.74 -21.86 -20.70
CA GLN A 76 -9.34 -20.63 -21.40
C GLN A 76 -7.96 -20.74 -22.05
N VAL A 77 -7.21 -21.80 -21.73
CA VAL A 77 -5.87 -22.05 -22.26
C VAL A 77 -5.85 -23.34 -23.08
N MET A 78 -5.41 -23.25 -24.33
CA MET A 78 -5.22 -24.40 -25.21
C MET A 78 -3.73 -24.71 -25.36
N PHE A 79 -3.35 -25.98 -25.22
CA PHE A 79 -2.01 -26.48 -25.53
C PHE A 79 -2.08 -27.51 -26.66
N VAL A 80 -1.29 -27.28 -27.70
CA VAL A 80 -1.18 -28.12 -28.90
C VAL A 80 0.27 -28.55 -29.06
N LEU A 81 0.53 -29.86 -29.01
CA LEU A 81 1.81 -30.44 -29.40
C LEU A 81 1.63 -31.16 -30.73
N GLN A 82 2.29 -30.67 -31.78
CA GLN A 82 2.29 -31.29 -33.09
C GLN A 82 3.56 -32.13 -33.27
N ASN A 83 3.39 -33.45 -33.20
CA ASN A 83 4.45 -34.45 -33.34
C ASN A 83 4.35 -35.28 -34.63
N ALA A 84 3.44 -34.92 -35.55
CA ALA A 84 3.29 -35.60 -36.83
C ALA A 84 4.36 -35.13 -37.83
N PRO A 85 5.08 -36.06 -38.52
CA PRO A 85 6.07 -35.69 -39.52
C PRO A 85 5.41 -34.93 -40.67
N ARG A 86 5.80 -33.66 -40.88
CA ARG A 86 5.50 -32.96 -42.14
C ARG A 86 6.56 -33.37 -43.16
N GLY A 87 6.29 -34.44 -43.89
CA GLY A 87 7.14 -34.82 -45.03
C GLY A 87 7.16 -33.70 -46.07
N PRO A 88 8.29 -33.49 -46.79
CA PRO A 88 8.35 -32.49 -47.84
C PRO A 88 7.35 -32.85 -48.94
N VAL A 89 6.51 -31.89 -49.32
CA VAL A 89 5.70 -32.00 -50.54
C VAL A 89 6.64 -31.81 -51.72
N ALA A 90 7.19 -32.91 -52.24
CA ALA A 90 8.12 -32.89 -53.35
C ALA A 90 7.37 -32.80 -54.68
N LEU A 91 7.44 -31.64 -55.33
CA LEU A 91 7.03 -31.46 -56.72
C LEU A 91 8.29 -31.45 -57.58
N GLN A 92 8.31 -32.24 -58.67
CA GLN A 92 9.53 -32.51 -59.46
C GLN A 92 10.23 -31.26 -60.04
N ALA A 93 9.57 -30.09 -60.08
CA ALA A 93 10.10 -28.85 -60.65
C ALA A 93 9.84 -27.59 -59.80
N LEU A 94 9.32 -27.71 -58.57
CA LEU A 94 8.95 -26.57 -57.74
C LEU A 94 9.45 -26.75 -56.31
N LYS A 95 10.03 -25.69 -55.74
CA LYS A 95 10.36 -25.60 -54.32
C LYS A 95 9.19 -24.92 -53.60
N LEU A 96 8.49 -25.68 -52.77
CA LEU A 96 7.46 -25.13 -51.89
C LEU A 96 8.11 -24.63 -50.60
N GLN A 97 7.73 -23.43 -50.19
CA GLN A 97 8.08 -22.88 -48.88
C GLN A 97 6.79 -22.59 -48.12
N PRO A 98 6.70 -22.95 -46.83
CA PRO A 98 5.59 -22.52 -45.99
C PRO A 98 5.53 -20.98 -45.97
N LEU A 99 4.37 -20.43 -46.32
CA LEU A 99 4.07 -19.02 -46.10
C LEU A 99 3.36 -18.93 -44.75
N GLU A 100 3.99 -18.29 -43.77
CA GLU A 100 3.32 -17.98 -42.52
C GLU A 100 2.25 -16.92 -42.78
N LEU A 101 1.00 -17.26 -42.47
CA LEU A 101 -0.12 -16.34 -42.56
C LEU A 101 -0.33 -15.71 -41.18
N GLU A 102 -0.32 -14.38 -41.11
CA GLU A 102 -0.72 -13.68 -39.90
C GLU A 102 -2.22 -13.86 -39.67
N THR A 103 -2.58 -14.68 -38.68
CA THR A 103 -3.96 -14.79 -38.20
C THR A 103 -4.22 -13.74 -37.14
N ARG A 104 -5.19 -12.85 -37.38
CA ARG A 104 -5.56 -11.76 -36.46
C ARG A 104 -6.73 -12.09 -35.53
N THR A 105 -6.95 -13.37 -35.25
CA THR A 105 -8.10 -13.83 -34.45
C THR A 105 -7.61 -14.83 -33.41
N ALA A 106 -7.80 -14.49 -32.15
CA ALA A 106 -7.55 -15.39 -31.03
C ALA A 106 -8.78 -16.29 -30.81
N LYS A 107 -8.56 -17.61 -30.70
CA LYS A 107 -9.64 -18.59 -30.46
C LYS A 107 -9.90 -18.83 -28.98
N PHE A 108 -8.91 -18.53 -28.15
CA PHE A 108 -8.89 -18.70 -26.70
C PHE A 108 -8.10 -17.53 -26.09
N ASP A 109 -8.22 -17.32 -24.79
CA ASP A 109 -7.43 -16.32 -24.07
C ASP A 109 -5.92 -16.52 -24.33
N LEU A 110 -5.47 -17.79 -24.30
CA LEU A 110 -4.12 -18.22 -24.71
C LEU A 110 -4.16 -19.56 -25.47
N LEU A 111 -3.44 -19.64 -26.59
CA LEU A 111 -3.17 -20.89 -27.31
C LEU A 111 -1.68 -21.04 -27.55
N MET A 112 -1.08 -22.05 -26.94
CA MET A 112 0.30 -22.44 -27.19
C MET A 112 0.35 -23.60 -28.19
N GLN A 113 1.00 -23.38 -29.31
CA GLN A 113 1.28 -24.43 -30.28
C GLN A 113 2.78 -24.68 -30.36
N VAL A 114 3.19 -25.92 -30.14
CA VAL A 114 4.58 -26.37 -30.17
C VAL A 114 4.69 -27.53 -31.15
N ALA A 115 5.76 -27.57 -31.94
CA ALA A 115 6.13 -28.65 -32.81
C ALA A 115 7.57 -29.10 -32.52
N GLU A 116 7.82 -30.39 -32.68
CA GLU A 116 9.16 -30.95 -32.60
C GLU A 116 9.86 -30.81 -33.96
N THR A 117 11.10 -30.31 -33.94
CA THR A 117 11.96 -30.15 -35.11
C THR A 117 13.33 -30.77 -34.81
N ASP A 118 14.17 -30.91 -35.83
CA ASP A 118 15.55 -31.40 -35.68
C ASP A 118 16.42 -30.51 -34.75
N GLU A 119 16.01 -29.24 -34.56
CA GLU A 119 16.70 -28.26 -33.71
C GLU A 119 16.09 -28.16 -32.29
N GLY A 120 15.00 -28.88 -32.01
CA GLY A 120 14.31 -28.88 -30.72
C GLY A 120 12.82 -28.53 -30.83
N LEU A 121 12.26 -27.91 -29.78
CA LEU A 121 10.87 -27.48 -29.76
C LEU A 121 10.75 -26.07 -30.34
N ARG A 122 9.89 -25.91 -31.36
CA ARG A 122 9.57 -24.61 -31.95
C ARG A 122 8.06 -24.39 -31.93
N GLY A 123 7.63 -23.17 -31.63
CA GLY A 123 6.21 -22.87 -31.49
C GLY A 123 5.89 -21.40 -31.49
N TYR A 124 4.61 -21.11 -31.27
CA TYR A 124 4.10 -19.76 -31.07
C TYR A 124 3.04 -19.76 -29.96
N LEU A 125 2.81 -18.58 -29.40
CA LEU A 125 1.76 -18.31 -28.42
C LEU A 125 0.80 -17.29 -29.02
N GLU A 126 -0.42 -17.73 -29.32
CA GLU A 126 -1.54 -16.88 -29.71
C GLU A 126 -2.26 -16.41 -28.44
N TYR A 127 -2.70 -15.15 -28.40
CA TYR A 127 -3.33 -14.55 -27.22
C TYR A 127 -4.38 -13.50 -27.59
N ASP A 128 -5.36 -13.31 -26.71
CA ASP A 128 -6.36 -12.24 -26.85
C ASP A 128 -5.76 -10.88 -26.45
N THR A 129 -5.68 -9.96 -27.42
CA THR A 129 -5.16 -8.61 -27.23
C THR A 129 -6.05 -7.72 -26.35
N ALA A 130 -7.30 -8.10 -26.11
CA ALA A 130 -8.16 -7.43 -25.14
C ALA A 130 -7.75 -7.74 -23.69
N LEU A 131 -7.03 -8.84 -23.47
CA LEU A 131 -6.61 -9.32 -22.15
C LEU A 131 -5.10 -9.16 -21.91
N PHE A 132 -4.29 -9.36 -22.94
CA PHE A 132 -2.83 -9.40 -22.81
C PHE A 132 -2.15 -8.39 -23.73
N LEU A 133 -1.14 -7.73 -23.17
CA LEU A 133 -0.18 -6.93 -23.92
C LEU A 133 0.98 -7.83 -24.38
N PRO A 134 1.60 -7.56 -25.55
CA PRO A 134 2.73 -8.34 -26.04
C PRO A 134 3.86 -8.55 -25.02
N PRO A 135 4.31 -7.52 -24.26
CA PRO A 135 5.37 -7.69 -23.26
C PRO A 135 4.99 -8.65 -22.12
N THR A 136 3.71 -8.76 -21.80
CA THR A 136 3.21 -9.70 -20.78
C THR A 136 3.36 -11.14 -21.25
N VAL A 137 3.02 -11.39 -22.51
CA VAL A 137 3.10 -12.72 -23.13
C VAL A 137 4.55 -13.15 -23.32
N GLU A 138 5.42 -12.23 -23.75
CA GLU A 138 6.87 -12.47 -23.85
C GLU A 138 7.46 -12.89 -22.49
N ARG A 139 7.09 -12.19 -21.40
CA ARG A 139 7.50 -12.58 -20.03
C ARG A 139 6.99 -13.97 -19.66
N MET A 140 5.74 -14.30 -19.96
CA MET A 140 5.18 -15.63 -19.66
C MET A 140 5.92 -16.76 -20.37
N VAL A 141 6.31 -16.56 -21.64
CA VAL A 141 7.11 -17.55 -22.39
C VAL A 141 8.49 -17.72 -21.76
N GLU A 142 9.12 -16.62 -21.36
CA GLU A 142 10.41 -16.66 -20.68
C GLU A 142 10.32 -17.34 -19.30
N HIS A 143 9.26 -17.08 -18.53
CA HIS A 143 8.99 -17.78 -17.27
C HIS A 143 8.82 -19.28 -17.47
N LEU A 144 8.11 -19.69 -18.53
CA LEU A 144 7.97 -21.11 -18.87
C LEU A 144 9.33 -21.74 -19.17
N ARG A 145 10.19 -21.06 -19.93
CA ARG A 145 11.56 -21.52 -20.21
C ARG A 145 12.36 -21.74 -18.93
N VAL A 146 12.41 -20.73 -18.05
CA VAL A 146 13.13 -20.80 -16.75
C VAL A 146 12.58 -21.91 -15.87
N LEU A 147 11.25 -22.06 -15.82
CA LEU A 147 10.59 -23.11 -15.06
C LEU A 147 10.97 -24.51 -15.56
N LEU A 148 10.95 -24.72 -16.89
CA LEU A 148 11.30 -26.00 -17.50
C LEU A 148 12.78 -26.35 -17.27
N GLU A 149 13.70 -25.39 -17.42
CA GLU A 149 15.12 -25.59 -17.12
C GLU A 149 15.34 -25.95 -15.64
N GLY A 150 14.68 -25.24 -14.73
CA GLY A 150 14.73 -25.53 -13.30
C GLY A 150 14.18 -26.93 -12.96
N ALA A 151 13.08 -27.31 -13.59
CA ALA A 151 12.45 -28.61 -13.43
C ALA A 151 13.32 -29.77 -13.95
N LEU A 152 14.00 -29.59 -15.07
CA LEU A 152 14.93 -30.58 -15.63
C LEU A 152 16.17 -30.76 -14.77
N ALA A 153 16.70 -29.67 -14.21
CA ALA A 153 17.85 -29.72 -13.31
C ALA A 153 17.51 -30.35 -11.95
N ARG A 154 16.29 -30.13 -11.44
CA ARG A 154 15.84 -30.57 -10.11
C ARG A 154 14.42 -31.17 -10.15
N PRO A 155 14.23 -32.34 -10.76
CA PRO A 155 12.89 -32.92 -10.99
C PRO A 155 12.18 -33.36 -9.70
N ASP A 156 12.93 -33.58 -8.63
CA ASP A 156 12.42 -34.00 -7.32
C ASP A 156 12.24 -32.80 -6.35
N GLU A 157 12.52 -31.57 -6.80
CA GLU A 157 12.18 -30.34 -6.07
C GLU A 157 10.67 -30.08 -6.09
N GLN A 158 10.17 -29.42 -5.05
CA GLN A 158 8.78 -28.99 -4.99
C GLN A 158 8.49 -27.96 -6.10
N VAL A 159 7.36 -28.10 -6.79
CA VAL A 159 7.00 -27.22 -7.92
C VAL A 159 7.02 -25.74 -7.51
N VAL A 160 6.52 -25.43 -6.31
CA VAL A 160 6.48 -24.07 -5.75
C VAL A 160 7.86 -23.45 -5.45
N ARG A 161 8.93 -24.25 -5.47
CA ARG A 161 10.32 -23.80 -5.25
C ARG A 161 11.15 -23.75 -6.53
N LEU A 162 10.57 -24.18 -7.65
CA LEU A 162 11.23 -24.05 -8.93
C LEU A 162 11.29 -22.57 -9.33
N PRO A 163 12.38 -22.16 -10.01
CA PRO A 163 12.52 -20.78 -10.45
C PRO A 163 11.49 -20.50 -11.53
N LEU A 164 10.76 -19.39 -11.39
CA LEU A 164 9.84 -18.88 -12.40
C LEU A 164 10.39 -17.58 -13.01
N LEU A 165 10.93 -16.71 -12.15
CA LEU A 165 11.52 -15.43 -12.55
C LEU A 165 12.91 -15.62 -13.13
N THR A 166 13.25 -14.79 -14.12
CA THR A 166 14.65 -14.63 -14.56
C THR A 166 15.49 -14.02 -13.45
N VAL A 167 16.82 -14.13 -13.56
CA VAL A 167 17.75 -13.53 -12.57
C VAL A 167 17.57 -12.01 -12.50
N GLU A 168 17.36 -11.39 -13.66
CA GLU A 168 17.22 -9.96 -13.89
C GLU A 168 15.89 -9.45 -13.33
N GLU A 169 14.80 -10.19 -13.56
CA GLU A 169 13.50 -9.84 -12.98
C GLU A 169 13.50 -10.01 -11.47
N ARG A 170 14.07 -11.11 -10.96
CA ARG A 170 14.22 -11.30 -9.51
C ARG A 170 15.02 -10.17 -8.87
N LYS A 171 16.14 -9.78 -9.48
CA LYS A 171 16.94 -8.63 -9.04
C LYS A 171 16.12 -7.34 -9.07
N ARG A 172 15.36 -7.11 -10.13
CA ARG A 172 14.51 -5.93 -10.26
C ARG A 172 13.49 -5.83 -9.12
N LEU A 173 12.77 -6.92 -8.86
CA LEU A 173 11.72 -6.98 -7.83
C LEU A 173 12.29 -6.88 -6.41
N LEU A 174 13.41 -7.55 -6.12
CA LEU A 174 13.95 -7.64 -4.76
C LEU A 174 14.89 -6.49 -4.39
N GLU A 175 15.61 -5.94 -5.37
CA GLU A 175 16.67 -4.95 -5.16
C GLU A 175 16.35 -3.63 -5.85
N THR A 176 16.21 -3.61 -7.17
CA THR A 176 16.16 -2.35 -7.94
C THR A 176 14.96 -1.48 -7.59
N TRP A 177 13.76 -2.06 -7.47
CA TRP A 177 12.57 -1.30 -7.05
C TRP A 177 12.58 -0.90 -5.58
N ASN A 178 13.46 -1.51 -4.79
CA ASN A 178 13.58 -1.31 -3.36
C ASN A 178 14.84 -0.51 -2.97
N GLU A 179 15.53 0.08 -3.95
CA GLU A 179 16.75 0.86 -3.75
C GLU A 179 16.42 2.30 -3.34
N THR A 180 15.98 2.48 -2.10
CA THR A 180 15.48 3.76 -1.58
C THR A 180 16.53 4.64 -0.87
N LYS A 181 17.83 4.30 -0.99
CA LYS A 181 19.05 4.91 -0.39
C LYS A 181 18.81 6.20 0.40
N PRO A 182 18.38 6.11 1.66
CA PRO A 182 17.96 7.29 2.39
C PRO A 182 19.17 7.99 3.03
N GLU A 183 19.19 9.33 2.99
CA GLU A 183 20.26 10.12 3.63
C GLU A 183 20.29 9.91 5.16
N PRO A 184 21.46 10.02 5.82
CA PRO A 184 21.54 9.99 7.27
C PRO A 184 20.65 11.04 7.92
N LEU A 185 19.99 10.67 9.02
CA LEU A 185 19.12 11.60 9.73
C LEU A 185 19.94 12.52 10.66
N PRO A 186 19.73 13.85 10.62
CA PRO A 186 20.38 14.78 11.53
C PRO A 186 19.86 14.73 12.97
N TRP A 187 18.71 14.08 13.20
CA TRP A 187 18.07 13.92 14.50
C TRP A 187 17.36 12.57 14.57
N VAL A 188 17.20 12.06 15.79
CA VAL A 188 16.44 10.84 16.08
C VAL A 188 15.01 11.18 16.49
N GLY A 189 14.86 12.04 17.50
CA GLY A 189 13.56 12.49 17.98
C GLY A 189 12.93 13.57 17.09
N MET A 190 11.65 13.43 16.77
CA MET A 190 10.92 14.47 16.02
C MET A 190 10.77 15.78 16.79
N HIS A 191 10.74 15.73 18.13
CA HIS A 191 10.79 16.93 18.97
C HIS A 191 12.13 17.67 18.77
N SER A 192 13.25 16.94 18.58
CA SER A 192 14.56 17.55 18.32
C SER A 192 14.61 18.26 16.96
N ALA A 193 13.93 17.71 15.95
CA ALA A 193 13.75 18.37 14.64
C ALA A 193 13.02 19.71 14.80
N PHE A 194 11.92 19.69 15.54
CA PHE A 194 11.14 20.89 15.87
C PHE A 194 11.96 21.90 16.68
N GLU A 195 12.67 21.48 17.73
CA GLU A 195 13.51 22.36 18.55
C GLU A 195 14.63 23.02 17.74
N ALA A 196 15.24 22.26 16.82
CA ALA A 196 16.24 22.81 15.89
C ALA A 196 15.63 23.86 14.96
N GLN A 197 14.40 23.62 14.47
CA GLN A 197 13.68 24.60 13.65
C GLN A 197 13.25 25.82 14.45
N ALA A 198 12.77 25.64 15.69
CA ALA A 198 12.33 26.73 16.54
C ALA A 198 13.45 27.69 16.90
N LYS A 199 14.68 27.18 17.05
CA LYS A 199 15.90 28.01 17.20
C LYS A 199 16.24 28.80 15.93
N LYS A 200 15.96 28.26 14.74
CA LYS A 200 16.23 28.93 13.46
C LYS A 200 15.24 30.04 13.15
N THR A 201 13.96 29.84 13.45
CA THR A 201 12.87 30.75 13.05
C THR A 201 11.90 31.05 14.20
N PRO A 202 12.35 31.58 15.35
CA PRO A 202 11.52 31.71 16.56
C PRO A 202 10.31 32.63 16.39
N GLU A 203 10.41 33.64 15.53
CA GLU A 203 9.35 34.64 15.30
C GLU A 203 8.34 34.21 14.22
N SER A 204 8.62 33.14 13.47
CA SER A 204 7.68 32.63 12.45
C SER A 204 6.48 31.97 13.11
N VAL A 205 5.29 32.10 12.50
CA VAL A 205 4.06 31.45 12.98
C VAL A 205 4.15 29.94 12.72
N ALA A 206 4.03 29.14 13.79
CA ALA A 206 4.10 27.69 13.73
C ALA A 206 2.71 27.06 13.67
N VAL A 207 1.80 27.48 14.55
CA VAL A 207 0.47 26.88 14.73
C VAL A 207 -0.59 27.97 14.76
N VAL A 208 -1.70 27.74 14.06
CA VAL A 208 -2.89 28.60 14.09
C VAL A 208 -4.12 27.78 14.43
N TYR A 209 -4.94 28.26 15.36
CA TYR A 209 -6.23 27.68 15.73
C TYR A 209 -7.21 28.81 16.09
N GLU A 210 -8.36 28.87 15.43
CA GLU A 210 -9.44 29.86 15.69
C GLU A 210 -8.96 31.31 15.91
N GLY A 211 -8.07 31.78 15.04
CA GLY A 211 -7.53 33.15 15.09
C GLY A 211 -6.41 33.38 16.11
N ARG A 212 -6.10 32.39 16.97
CA ARG A 212 -4.89 32.38 17.80
C ARG A 212 -3.73 31.84 16.99
N ALA A 213 -2.57 32.47 17.12
CA ALA A 213 -1.34 32.06 16.47
C ALA A 213 -0.22 31.92 17.52
N LEU A 214 0.49 30.80 17.49
CA LEU A 214 1.72 30.59 18.24
C LEU A 214 2.90 30.64 17.28
N THR A 215 3.89 31.46 17.60
CA THR A 215 5.19 31.40 16.92
C THR A 215 5.95 30.14 17.32
N TYR A 216 6.96 29.77 16.54
CA TYR A 216 7.86 28.67 16.88
C TYR A 216 8.49 28.83 18.27
N GLY A 217 8.97 30.03 18.61
CA GLY A 217 9.55 30.32 19.92
C GLY A 217 8.53 30.22 21.05
N GLN A 218 7.30 30.68 20.83
CA GLN A 218 6.21 30.57 21.82
C GLN A 218 5.79 29.11 22.03
N LEU A 219 5.63 28.35 20.94
CA LEU A 219 5.29 26.93 20.98
C LEU A 219 6.38 26.11 21.68
N ASP A 220 7.65 26.40 21.38
CA ASP A 220 8.79 25.75 22.02
C ASP A 220 8.83 26.05 23.53
N ALA A 221 8.69 27.32 23.92
CA ALA A 221 8.67 27.72 25.32
C ALA A 221 7.52 27.08 26.10
N GLN A 222 6.30 27.10 25.56
CA GLN A 222 5.13 26.51 26.23
C GLN A 222 5.25 24.99 26.37
N SER A 223 5.68 24.30 25.30
CA SER A 223 5.86 22.84 25.34
C SER A 223 7.01 22.42 26.26
N THR A 224 8.11 23.20 26.34
CA THR A 224 9.21 22.93 27.27
C THR A 224 8.77 23.09 28.73
N ARG A 225 8.00 24.14 29.04
CA ARG A 225 7.45 24.35 30.39
C ARG A 225 6.55 23.20 30.82
N LEU A 226 5.63 22.80 29.96
CA LEU A 226 4.77 21.65 30.21
C LEU A 226 5.59 20.36 30.35
N ALA A 227 6.61 20.13 29.51
CA ALA A 227 7.48 18.96 29.60
C ALA A 227 8.19 18.87 30.96
N ARG A 228 8.73 19.99 31.47
CA ARG A 228 9.34 20.04 32.82
C ARG A 228 8.33 19.72 33.91
N HIS A 229 7.13 20.27 33.80
CA HIS A 229 6.06 19.97 34.73
C HIS A 229 5.69 18.47 34.69
N LEU A 230 5.56 17.87 33.51
CA LEU A 230 5.32 16.42 33.34
C LEU A 230 6.40 15.56 34.02
N VAL A 231 7.67 15.95 33.91
CA VAL A 231 8.77 15.26 34.62
C VAL A 231 8.61 15.34 36.14
N LYS A 232 8.17 16.49 36.68
CA LYS A 232 7.84 16.64 38.11
C LYS A 232 6.64 15.80 38.53
N GLN A 233 5.67 15.63 37.63
CA GLN A 233 4.53 14.72 37.86
C GLN A 233 4.91 13.24 37.79
N GLY A 234 6.14 12.91 37.37
CA GLY A 234 6.68 11.57 37.39
C GLY A 234 6.77 10.91 36.02
N VAL A 235 6.57 11.66 34.92
CA VAL A 235 6.88 11.18 33.58
C VAL A 235 8.38 10.89 33.48
N ARG A 236 8.70 9.79 32.80
CA ARG A 236 10.06 9.30 32.56
C ARG A 236 10.19 8.94 31.07
N PRO A 237 11.41 8.97 30.51
CA PRO A 237 11.67 8.40 29.19
C PRO A 237 11.09 6.99 29.08
N GLU A 238 10.56 6.66 27.91
CA GLU A 238 9.88 5.38 27.61
C GLU A 238 8.59 5.11 28.41
N GLY A 239 8.19 6.04 29.27
CA GLY A 239 6.85 6.06 29.86
C GLY A 239 5.75 6.30 28.82
N ARG A 240 4.51 6.05 29.21
CA ARG A 240 3.31 6.31 28.41
C ARG A 240 2.49 7.41 29.06
N VAL A 241 2.18 8.45 28.28
CA VAL A 241 1.36 9.58 28.70
C VAL A 241 0.12 9.64 27.81
N GLY A 242 -1.07 9.56 28.42
CA GLY A 242 -2.32 9.76 27.70
C GLY A 242 -2.46 11.20 27.26
N LEU A 243 -2.94 11.42 26.03
CA LEU A 243 -3.28 12.74 25.51
C LEU A 243 -4.76 12.74 25.14
N TYR A 244 -5.59 13.21 26.08
CA TYR A 244 -7.06 13.23 25.99
C TYR A 244 -7.57 14.66 25.86
N VAL A 245 -7.61 15.15 24.62
CA VAL A 245 -7.83 16.58 24.33
C VAL A 245 -8.68 16.75 23.07
N GLU A 246 -9.39 17.86 23.00
CA GLU A 246 -9.98 18.36 21.77
C GLU A 246 -8.94 19.12 20.92
N ARG A 247 -9.31 19.37 19.65
CA ARG A 247 -8.45 20.08 18.69
C ARG A 247 -8.23 21.51 19.18
N SER A 248 -6.98 21.93 19.30
CA SER A 248 -6.58 23.29 19.71
C SER A 248 -5.09 23.50 19.45
N GLU A 249 -4.58 24.71 19.66
CA GLU A 249 -3.15 24.98 19.76
C GLU A 249 -2.52 24.24 20.97
N GLY A 250 -3.26 24.11 22.07
CA GLY A 250 -2.84 23.41 23.28
C GLY A 250 -2.60 21.92 23.05
N MET A 251 -3.36 21.30 22.13
CA MET A 251 -3.14 19.91 21.70
C MET A 251 -1.71 19.71 21.14
N VAL A 252 -1.22 20.66 20.35
CA VAL A 252 0.14 20.60 19.77
C VAL A 252 1.20 20.84 20.86
N VAL A 253 0.93 21.75 21.80
CA VAL A 253 1.77 21.98 22.98
C VAL A 253 1.90 20.69 23.80
N GLY A 254 0.79 20.01 24.10
CA GLY A 254 0.75 18.76 24.84
C GLY A 254 1.51 17.63 24.14
N LEU A 255 1.28 17.46 22.84
CA LEU A 255 1.99 16.48 22.01
C LEU A 255 3.52 16.68 22.09
N LEU A 256 4.00 17.90 21.82
CA LEU A 256 5.43 18.22 21.84
C LEU A 256 6.01 18.10 23.25
N ALA A 257 5.27 18.50 24.28
CA ALA A 257 5.72 18.40 25.67
C ALA A 257 5.97 16.95 26.08
N ILE A 258 5.07 16.03 25.73
CA ILE A 258 5.24 14.59 26.02
C ILE A 258 6.51 14.08 25.34
N LEU A 259 6.68 14.35 24.04
CA LEU A 259 7.85 13.90 23.28
C LEU A 259 9.17 14.45 23.83
N LYS A 260 9.19 15.70 24.31
CA LYS A 260 10.35 16.33 24.95
C LYS A 260 10.77 15.67 26.27
N THR A 261 9.86 14.95 26.93
CA THR A 261 10.21 14.16 28.12
C THR A 261 10.86 12.81 27.78
N GLY A 262 10.91 12.45 26.49
CA GLY A 262 11.31 11.12 26.02
C GLY A 262 10.23 10.04 26.22
N ALA A 263 9.02 10.43 26.66
CA ALA A 263 7.89 9.53 26.79
C ALA A 263 7.11 9.42 25.48
N SER A 264 6.37 8.31 25.38
CA SER A 264 5.42 8.07 24.29
C SER A 264 4.05 8.68 24.61
N TYR A 265 3.39 9.26 23.61
CA TYR A 265 2.01 9.70 23.77
C TYR A 265 1.02 8.62 23.33
N VAL A 266 -0.10 8.52 24.05
CA VAL A 266 -1.24 7.66 23.72
C VAL A 266 -2.44 8.56 23.45
N PRO A 267 -2.77 8.85 22.18
CA PRO A 267 -3.87 9.75 21.86
C PRO A 267 -5.21 9.08 22.17
N LEU A 268 -6.09 9.85 22.81
CA LEU A 268 -7.43 9.44 23.23
C LEU A 268 -8.42 10.48 22.68
N ASP A 269 -9.21 10.12 21.67
CA ASP A 269 -10.21 11.03 21.07
C ASP A 269 -11.46 11.12 21.98
N PRO A 270 -11.83 12.31 22.48
CA PRO A 270 -13.02 12.50 23.33
C PRO A 270 -14.34 12.04 22.71
N SER A 271 -14.42 11.90 21.38
CA SER A 271 -15.61 11.39 20.70
C SER A 271 -15.75 9.88 20.69
N PHE A 272 -14.73 9.13 21.13
CA PHE A 272 -14.83 7.69 21.24
C PHE A 272 -15.77 7.27 22.37
N PRO A 273 -16.45 6.11 22.24
CA PRO A 273 -17.30 5.59 23.30
C PRO A 273 -16.53 5.46 24.64
N PRO A 274 -17.15 5.80 25.79
CA PRO A 274 -16.48 5.75 27.09
C PRO A 274 -15.84 4.41 27.43
N GLU A 275 -16.50 3.29 27.09
CA GLU A 275 -15.96 1.94 27.31
C GLU A 275 -14.67 1.69 26.52
N ARG A 276 -14.60 2.22 25.28
CA ARG A 276 -13.41 2.13 24.44
C ARG A 276 -12.27 2.95 25.03
N LEU A 277 -12.55 4.16 25.51
CA LEU A 277 -11.56 5.02 26.14
C LEU A 277 -11.03 4.44 27.46
N ALA A 278 -11.92 3.87 28.29
CA ALA A 278 -11.54 3.17 29.52
C ALA A 278 -10.63 1.97 29.22
N TYR A 279 -10.98 1.16 28.21
CA TYR A 279 -10.13 0.06 27.75
C TYR A 279 -8.74 0.55 27.30
N MET A 280 -8.67 1.59 26.45
CA MET A 280 -7.39 2.13 25.97
C MET A 280 -6.54 2.68 27.12
N ARG A 281 -7.16 3.38 28.08
CA ARG A 281 -6.48 3.84 29.30
C ARG A 281 -5.85 2.68 30.05
N ASP A 282 -6.64 1.66 30.34
CA ASP A 282 -6.21 0.53 31.17
C ASP A 282 -5.16 -0.35 30.46
N ASP A 283 -5.36 -0.65 29.17
CA ASP A 283 -4.45 -1.46 28.35
C ASP A 283 -3.10 -0.77 28.10
N SER A 284 -3.11 0.56 27.93
CA SER A 284 -1.88 1.31 27.68
C SER A 284 -0.95 1.37 28.90
N GLY A 285 -1.46 1.17 30.11
CA GLY A 285 -0.70 1.35 31.35
C GLY A 285 -0.12 2.77 31.51
N MET A 286 -0.81 3.79 30.97
CA MET A 286 -0.40 5.19 31.11
C MET A 286 -0.46 5.65 32.58
N ALA A 287 0.59 6.31 33.04
CA ALA A 287 0.68 6.80 34.43
C ALA A 287 0.22 8.26 34.59
N VAL A 288 0.28 9.02 33.51
CA VAL A 288 -0.11 10.44 33.46
C VAL A 288 -1.06 10.64 32.28
N LEU A 289 -2.09 11.46 32.50
CA LEU A 289 -3.06 11.89 31.50
C LEU A 289 -2.98 13.41 31.35
N VAL A 290 -2.61 13.87 30.15
CA VAL A 290 -2.70 15.27 29.75
C VAL A 290 -4.07 15.49 29.13
N THR A 291 -4.81 16.47 29.65
CA THR A 291 -6.18 16.77 29.22
C THR A 291 -6.50 18.26 29.30
N GLN A 292 -7.75 18.64 29.03
CA GLN A 292 -8.27 19.99 29.24
C GLN A 292 -9.21 20.00 30.46
N GLN A 293 -9.38 21.15 31.09
CA GLN A 293 -10.18 21.29 32.31
C GLN A 293 -11.64 20.88 32.08
N SER A 294 -12.19 21.16 30.88
CA SER A 294 -13.53 20.72 30.45
C SER A 294 -13.69 19.20 30.35
N LEU A 295 -12.59 18.46 30.17
CA LEU A 295 -12.55 17.01 29.94
C LEU A 295 -12.07 16.21 31.16
N ARG A 296 -11.60 16.89 32.21
CA ARG A 296 -10.91 16.32 33.37
C ARG A 296 -11.62 15.09 33.98
N GLY A 297 -12.96 15.12 34.10
CA GLY A 297 -13.74 14.00 34.65
C GLY A 297 -13.99 12.81 33.71
N GLY A 298 -13.61 12.87 32.43
CA GLY A 298 -13.97 11.85 31.43
C GLY A 298 -13.19 10.54 31.52
N LEU A 299 -11.94 10.60 32.00
CA LEU A 299 -11.04 9.43 32.05
C LEU A 299 -10.24 9.29 33.35
N GLU A 300 -10.55 10.10 34.34
CA GLU A 300 -9.92 10.04 35.67
C GLU A 300 -9.99 8.63 36.27
N SER A 301 -8.87 8.22 36.86
CA SER A 301 -8.76 6.97 37.62
C SER A 301 -7.82 7.20 38.80
N ALA A 302 -8.00 6.44 39.90
CA ALA A 302 -7.12 6.56 41.07
C ALA A 302 -5.64 6.25 40.77
N ALA A 303 -5.36 5.56 39.66
CA ALA A 303 -4.02 5.18 39.24
C ALA A 303 -3.35 6.18 38.28
N THR A 304 -4.07 7.19 37.80
CA THR A 304 -3.59 8.12 36.76
C THR A 304 -3.52 9.54 37.29
N LYS A 305 -2.34 10.16 37.24
CA LYS A 305 -2.21 11.59 37.54
C LYS A 305 -2.72 12.41 36.36
N VAL A 306 -3.54 13.41 36.63
CA VAL A 306 -4.11 14.27 35.58
C VAL A 306 -3.44 15.64 35.58
N VAL A 307 -3.02 16.07 34.40
CA VAL A 307 -2.46 17.39 34.13
C VAL A 307 -3.36 18.09 33.11
N SER A 308 -3.86 19.28 33.47
CA SER A 308 -4.73 20.09 32.63
C SER A 308 -3.92 21.15 31.87
N LEU A 309 -4.07 21.17 30.54
CA LEU A 309 -3.40 22.12 29.63
C LEU A 309 -3.83 23.58 29.84
N ASP A 310 -5.00 23.82 30.40
CA ASP A 310 -5.60 25.15 30.58
C ASP A 310 -5.82 25.47 32.07
N GLY A 311 -6.17 24.47 32.88
CA GLY A 311 -6.33 24.61 34.33
C GLY A 311 -5.01 24.76 35.08
N ASP A 312 -3.95 24.05 34.68
CA ASP A 312 -2.66 24.08 35.36
C ASP A 312 -1.66 25.04 34.68
N ALA A 313 -2.13 25.87 33.73
CA ALA A 313 -1.31 26.74 32.89
C ALA A 313 -0.48 27.77 33.66
N GLU A 314 -1.01 28.30 34.75
CA GLU A 314 -0.25 29.20 35.63
C GLU A 314 0.85 28.47 36.40
N GLU A 315 0.63 27.19 36.75
CA GLU A 315 1.60 26.41 37.52
C GLU A 315 2.81 26.06 36.66
N TYR A 316 2.59 25.41 35.51
CA TYR A 316 3.70 25.08 34.62
C TYR A 316 4.23 26.34 33.89
N GLY A 317 3.45 27.42 33.79
CA GLY A 317 3.88 28.70 33.23
C GLY A 317 5.10 29.32 33.91
N ARG A 318 5.37 28.94 35.17
CA ARG A 318 6.53 29.37 35.98
C ARG A 318 7.79 28.54 35.74
N GLU A 319 7.69 27.42 35.01
CA GLU A 319 8.85 26.60 34.67
C GLU A 319 9.81 27.33 33.73
N GLU A 320 11.08 26.94 33.79
CA GLU A 320 12.10 27.41 32.86
C GLU A 320 11.83 26.92 31.44
N THR A 321 12.30 27.67 30.45
CA THR A 321 12.15 27.34 29.02
C THR A 321 13.42 26.72 28.42
N SER A 322 14.45 26.46 29.24
CA SER A 322 15.65 25.74 28.80
C SER A 322 15.30 24.25 28.59
N GLY A 323 15.75 23.71 27.46
CA GLY A 323 15.47 22.33 27.05
C GLY A 323 15.88 21.31 28.12
N LEU A 324 15.18 20.17 28.16
CA LEU A 324 15.38 19.14 29.19
C LEU A 324 16.69 18.36 29.01
N GLY A 325 17.29 18.37 27.82
CA GLY A 325 18.51 17.61 27.52
C GLY A 325 18.30 16.09 27.51
N VAL A 326 17.06 15.63 27.30
CA VAL A 326 16.74 14.20 27.20
C VAL A 326 17.15 13.70 25.81
N GLU A 327 18.04 12.73 25.77
CA GLU A 327 18.37 12.00 24.55
C GLU A 327 17.39 10.84 24.36
N VAL A 328 16.84 10.69 23.15
CA VAL A 328 15.96 9.56 22.79
C VAL A 328 16.66 8.64 21.81
N ALA A 329 16.60 7.33 22.07
CA ALA A 329 17.07 6.32 21.14
C ALA A 329 16.09 6.16 19.96
N ALA A 330 16.57 5.63 18.83
CA ALA A 330 15.73 5.44 17.65
C ALA A 330 14.65 4.38 17.87
N GLU A 331 14.93 3.44 18.76
CA GLU A 331 14.08 2.32 19.15
C GLU A 331 13.08 2.68 20.23
N SER A 332 13.26 3.82 20.93
CA SER A 332 12.30 4.29 21.93
C SER A 332 10.98 4.67 21.27
N VAL A 333 9.87 4.25 21.89
CA VAL A 333 8.52 4.44 21.36
C VAL A 333 8.15 5.93 21.36
N ALA A 334 7.75 6.46 20.20
CA ALA A 334 7.27 7.83 20.06
C ALA A 334 5.77 7.94 20.38
N TYR A 335 4.99 6.95 19.92
CA TYR A 335 3.54 6.93 20.14
C TYR A 335 2.96 5.52 20.15
N VAL A 336 1.78 5.41 20.74
CA VAL A 336 0.95 4.20 20.71
C VAL A 336 -0.44 4.53 20.19
N ILE A 337 -0.74 4.13 18.95
CA ILE A 337 -2.05 4.37 18.32
C ILE A 337 -2.84 3.07 18.26
N TYR A 338 -4.10 3.12 18.71
CA TYR A 338 -4.97 1.95 18.75
C TYR A 338 -5.73 1.75 17.44
N THR A 339 -5.53 0.60 16.80
CA THR A 339 -6.25 0.20 15.59
C THR A 339 -7.38 -0.80 15.90
N SER A 340 -8.31 -0.98 14.97
CA SER A 340 -9.35 -2.01 15.08
C SER A 340 -8.71 -3.40 14.97
N GLY A 341 -8.60 -4.11 16.09
CA GLY A 341 -8.06 -5.47 16.09
C GLY A 341 -9.04 -6.44 15.42
N THR A 342 -8.50 -7.40 14.66
CA THR A 342 -9.27 -8.51 14.04
C THR A 342 -10.06 -9.35 15.05
N THR A 343 -9.68 -9.30 16.33
CA THR A 343 -10.32 -9.99 17.45
C THR A 343 -11.46 -9.18 18.09
N GLY A 344 -11.82 -8.03 17.54
CA GLY A 344 -12.86 -7.12 18.05
C GLY A 344 -12.40 -6.20 19.20
N ARG A 345 -11.22 -6.46 19.79
CA ARG A 345 -10.58 -5.56 20.77
C ARG A 345 -9.53 -4.69 20.10
N PRO A 346 -9.50 -3.37 20.37
CA PRO A 346 -8.46 -2.48 19.86
C PRO A 346 -7.05 -2.95 20.27
N LYS A 347 -6.06 -2.77 19.40
CA LYS A 347 -4.65 -3.10 19.66
C LYS A 347 -3.78 -1.85 19.52
N GLY A 348 -2.92 -1.58 20.51
CA GLY A 348 -1.99 -0.46 20.46
C GLY A 348 -0.76 -0.76 19.62
N VAL A 349 -0.63 -0.11 18.46
CA VAL A 349 0.56 -0.15 17.63
C VAL A 349 1.60 0.81 18.21
N GLN A 350 2.74 0.28 18.64
CA GLN A 350 3.85 1.05 19.17
C GLN A 350 4.81 1.42 18.04
N VAL A 351 5.00 2.71 17.80
CA VAL A 351 5.86 3.20 16.71
C VAL A 351 7.07 3.93 17.30
N PRO A 352 8.30 3.47 17.02
CA PRO A 352 9.53 4.11 17.50
C PRO A 352 9.84 5.47 16.85
N HIS A 353 10.70 6.27 17.48
CA HIS A 353 11.15 7.56 16.95
C HIS A 353 11.88 7.46 15.61
N GLY A 354 12.75 6.46 15.43
CA GLY A 354 13.56 6.29 14.22
C GLY A 354 12.71 6.18 12.94
N PRO A 355 11.74 5.23 12.86
CA PRO A 355 10.80 5.13 11.75
C PRO A 355 10.03 6.42 11.49
N VAL A 356 9.57 7.12 12.54
CA VAL A 356 8.86 8.41 12.37
C VAL A 356 9.77 9.47 11.78
N ALA A 357 10.99 9.62 12.28
CA ALA A 357 11.95 10.58 11.75
C ALA A 357 12.33 10.25 10.29
N ARG A 358 12.48 8.96 9.95
CA ARG A 358 12.69 8.52 8.57
C ARG A 358 11.50 8.86 7.68
N PHE A 359 10.29 8.56 8.12
CA PHE A 359 9.05 8.88 7.43
C PHE A 359 8.92 10.38 7.15
N LEU A 360 9.08 11.24 8.17
CA LEU A 360 9.01 12.69 8.01
C LEU A 360 10.11 13.20 7.05
N SER A 361 11.33 12.67 7.15
CA SER A 361 12.40 13.01 6.23
C SER A 361 12.11 12.59 4.79
N ALA A 362 11.46 11.44 4.58
CA ALA A 362 11.08 10.99 3.24
C ALA A 362 10.00 11.91 2.65
N MET A 363 8.93 12.18 3.42
CA MET A 363 7.80 13.01 2.99
C MET A 363 8.19 14.48 2.77
N LYS A 364 9.20 14.97 3.51
CA LYS A 364 9.82 16.29 3.30
C LYS A 364 10.41 16.43 1.90
N GLU A 365 11.02 15.38 1.36
CA GLU A 365 11.65 15.40 0.04
C GLU A 365 10.63 15.09 -1.06
N GLU A 366 9.81 14.06 -0.86
CA GLU A 366 8.78 13.62 -1.81
C GLU A 366 7.59 13.05 -1.02
N PRO A 367 6.37 13.63 -1.08
CA PRO A 367 5.86 14.66 -2.01
C PRO A 367 6.41 16.08 -1.87
N GLY A 368 7.18 16.37 -0.83
CA GLY A 368 7.82 17.67 -0.63
C GLY A 368 7.02 18.60 0.27
N LEU A 369 7.67 19.21 1.27
CA LEU A 369 7.10 20.28 2.10
C LEU A 369 8.19 21.28 2.52
N LYS A 370 7.89 22.58 2.40
CA LYS A 370 8.84 23.69 2.60
C LYS A 370 8.40 24.65 3.70
N ALA A 371 9.24 25.62 4.03
CA ALA A 371 8.99 26.57 5.11
C ALA A 371 7.83 27.55 4.82
N GLU A 372 7.57 27.81 3.54
CA GLU A 372 6.47 28.63 3.05
C GLU A 372 5.12 27.90 3.03
N ASP A 373 5.12 26.57 3.22
CA ASP A 373 3.90 25.78 3.12
C ASP A 373 2.99 25.95 4.34
N VAL A 374 1.69 25.98 4.05
CA VAL A 374 0.60 26.06 5.02
C VAL A 374 -0.21 24.78 4.91
N LEU A 375 -0.09 23.92 5.91
CA LEU A 375 -0.80 22.66 5.99
C LEU A 375 -2.01 22.81 6.91
N VAL A 376 -3.22 22.51 6.39
CA VAL A 376 -4.43 22.44 7.22
C VAL A 376 -4.60 21.04 7.78
N ALA A 377 -4.45 20.91 9.10
CA ALA A 377 -4.60 19.64 9.81
C ALA A 377 -6.09 19.39 10.09
N VAL A 378 -6.61 18.28 9.58
CA VAL A 378 -8.03 17.87 9.70
C VAL A 378 -8.18 16.54 10.45
N THR A 379 -7.11 15.75 10.54
CA THR A 379 -7.19 14.39 11.06
C THR A 379 -7.07 14.34 12.58
N THR A 380 -7.88 13.50 13.23
CA THR A 380 -7.80 13.22 14.68
C THR A 380 -6.43 12.68 15.07
N LEU A 381 -5.92 13.05 16.25
CA LEU A 381 -4.69 12.50 16.82
C LEU A 381 -4.74 10.98 17.03
N SER A 382 -5.94 10.40 17.13
CA SER A 382 -6.12 8.94 17.25
C SER A 382 -5.98 8.20 15.92
N PHE A 383 -5.63 8.89 14.83
CA PHE A 383 -5.28 8.31 13.55
C PHE A 383 -3.87 8.79 13.16
N ASP A 384 -3.01 7.85 12.78
CA ASP A 384 -1.57 8.07 12.62
C ASP A 384 -1.20 9.06 11.52
N ILE A 385 -2.05 9.26 10.53
CA ILE A 385 -1.81 10.25 9.47
C ILE A 385 -1.75 11.69 10.01
N ALA A 386 -2.29 11.96 11.21
CA ALA A 386 -2.11 13.23 11.91
C ALA A 386 -0.63 13.53 12.27
N VAL A 387 0.22 12.49 12.36
CA VAL A 387 1.67 12.65 12.58
C VAL A 387 2.28 13.51 11.47
N LEU A 388 1.92 13.25 10.20
CA LEU A 388 2.38 14.09 9.09
C LEU A 388 1.88 15.52 9.24
N GLU A 389 0.57 15.68 9.47
CA GLU A 389 -0.10 16.99 9.49
C GLU A 389 0.48 17.92 10.56
N LEU A 390 0.83 17.36 11.73
CA LEU A 390 1.27 18.15 12.86
C LEU A 390 2.79 18.34 12.92
N LEU A 391 3.59 17.38 12.44
CA LEU A 391 5.03 17.37 12.72
C LEU A 391 5.88 17.66 11.49
N LEU A 392 5.42 17.32 10.28
CA LEU A 392 6.18 17.60 9.07
C LEU A 392 6.37 19.13 8.87
N PRO A 393 5.32 19.97 8.93
CA PRO A 393 5.49 21.42 8.79
C PRO A 393 6.40 22.01 9.86
N LEU A 394 6.22 21.56 11.11
CA LEU A 394 7.01 21.98 12.27
C LEU A 394 8.50 21.60 12.17
N SER A 395 8.85 20.57 11.40
CA SER A 395 10.24 20.16 11.19
C SER A 395 10.97 20.98 10.11
N VAL A 396 10.24 21.72 9.27
CA VAL A 396 10.81 22.45 8.11
C VAL A 396 10.56 23.95 8.14
N GLY A 397 9.86 24.47 9.14
CA GLY A 397 9.55 25.90 9.27
C GLY A 397 8.19 26.31 8.71
N GLY A 398 7.40 25.35 8.22
CA GLY A 398 6.05 25.56 7.71
C GLY A 398 5.04 25.90 8.81
N ARG A 399 3.80 26.15 8.39
CA ARG A 399 2.70 26.51 9.30
C ARG A 399 1.63 25.42 9.34
N VAL A 400 1.22 25.04 10.55
CA VAL A 400 0.07 24.15 10.78
C VAL A 400 -1.15 25.00 11.10
N VAL A 401 -2.25 24.78 10.39
CA VAL A 401 -3.56 25.36 10.71
C VAL A 401 -4.45 24.22 11.20
N VAL A 402 -4.76 24.21 12.49
CA VAL A 402 -5.60 23.16 13.08
C VAL A 402 -7.06 23.50 12.78
N ALA A 403 -7.74 22.69 11.98
CA ALA A 403 -9.16 22.85 11.71
C ALA A 403 -9.98 22.41 12.93
N PRO A 404 -11.00 23.18 13.38
CA PRO A 404 -11.96 22.68 14.36
C PRO A 404 -12.68 21.42 13.88
N ARG A 405 -13.17 20.57 14.78
CA ARG A 405 -13.76 19.27 14.41
C ARG A 405 -14.96 19.44 13.49
N GLU A 406 -15.87 20.34 13.84
CA GLU A 406 -17.07 20.69 13.09
C GLU A 406 -16.77 21.40 11.76
N THR A 407 -15.55 21.92 11.59
CA THR A 407 -15.06 22.44 10.31
C THR A 407 -14.51 21.31 9.45
N ALA A 408 -13.71 20.40 10.03
CA ALA A 408 -13.10 19.28 9.31
C ALA A 408 -14.12 18.31 8.68
N VAL A 409 -15.33 18.21 9.25
CA VAL A 409 -16.41 17.35 8.75
C VAL A 409 -17.48 18.08 7.93
N ASP A 410 -17.28 19.36 7.61
CA ASP A 410 -18.20 20.19 6.82
C ASP A 410 -17.46 20.75 5.60
N GLY A 411 -17.86 20.33 4.40
CA GLY A 411 -17.12 20.67 3.18
C GLY A 411 -17.12 22.17 2.86
N LYS A 412 -18.18 22.90 3.23
CA LYS A 412 -18.23 24.36 2.99
C LYS A 412 -17.32 25.09 3.97
N LYS A 413 -17.37 24.73 5.25
CA LYS A 413 -16.50 25.33 6.27
C LYS A 413 -15.04 25.01 6.02
N LEU A 414 -14.72 23.75 5.67
CA LEU A 414 -13.36 23.35 5.36
C LEU A 414 -12.83 24.07 4.10
N GLY A 415 -13.65 24.16 3.05
CA GLY A 415 -13.30 24.94 1.85
C GLY A 415 -12.98 26.40 2.17
N ALA A 416 -13.82 27.05 2.98
CA ALA A 416 -13.59 28.42 3.43
C ALA A 416 -12.32 28.56 4.30
N LEU A 417 -12.03 27.59 5.16
CA LEU A 417 -10.79 27.58 5.97
C LEU A 417 -9.54 27.45 5.08
N LEU A 418 -9.57 26.58 4.08
CA LEU A 418 -8.46 26.41 3.12
C LEU A 418 -8.14 27.73 2.41
N GLU A 419 -9.18 28.44 1.95
CA GLU A 419 -9.04 29.74 1.29
C GLU A 419 -8.54 30.82 2.25
N ALA A 420 -9.20 30.98 3.41
CA ALA A 420 -8.87 32.02 4.38
C ALA A 420 -7.46 31.87 4.97
N SER A 421 -6.98 30.64 5.11
CA SER A 421 -5.63 30.36 5.61
C SER A 421 -4.54 30.42 4.53
N GLY A 422 -4.90 30.48 3.24
CA GLY A 422 -3.94 30.35 2.14
C GLY A 422 -3.26 28.99 2.16
N ALA A 423 -4.02 27.92 2.42
CA ALA A 423 -3.50 26.57 2.49
C ALA A 423 -2.77 26.18 1.19
N THR A 424 -1.60 25.56 1.32
CA THR A 424 -0.83 25.04 0.18
C THR A 424 -0.83 23.51 0.16
N VAL A 425 -1.07 22.87 1.30
CA VAL A 425 -1.12 21.41 1.44
C VAL A 425 -2.34 21.00 2.25
N LEU A 426 -3.03 19.95 1.79
CA LEU A 426 -4.04 19.25 2.56
C LEU A 426 -3.83 17.74 2.41
N GLN A 427 -3.84 17.03 3.53
CA GLN A 427 -3.93 15.58 3.57
C GLN A 427 -5.35 15.20 4.02
N ALA A 428 -5.98 14.28 3.29
CA ALA A 428 -7.31 13.79 3.67
C ALA A 428 -7.60 12.42 3.03
N THR A 429 -8.62 11.71 3.53
CA THR A 429 -9.10 10.49 2.88
C THR A 429 -9.90 10.81 1.62
N PRO A 430 -10.04 9.86 0.67
CA PRO A 430 -10.94 9.98 -0.47
C PRO A 430 -12.37 10.42 -0.11
N SER A 431 -12.87 10.00 1.06
CA SER A 431 -14.17 10.43 1.58
C SER A 431 -14.23 11.93 1.90
N THR A 432 -13.22 12.50 2.56
CA THR A 432 -13.16 13.95 2.84
C THR A 432 -12.96 14.77 1.57
N TRP A 433 -12.16 14.27 0.61
CA TRP A 433 -12.01 14.93 -0.69
C TRP A 433 -13.32 15.01 -1.46
N ARG A 434 -14.14 13.95 -1.47
CA ARG A 434 -15.49 13.99 -2.06
C ARG A 434 -16.38 15.03 -1.40
N LEU A 435 -16.40 15.06 -0.07
CA LEU A 435 -17.17 16.04 0.70
C LEU A 435 -16.77 17.50 0.36
N LEU A 436 -15.48 17.78 0.15
CA LEU A 436 -15.00 19.09 -0.32
C LEU A 436 -15.48 19.43 -1.73
N LEU A 437 -15.35 18.49 -2.68
CA LEU A 437 -15.73 18.70 -4.07
C LEU A 437 -17.24 18.89 -4.22
N GLU A 438 -18.04 18.11 -3.51
CA GLU A 438 -19.50 18.22 -3.47
C GLU A 438 -19.97 19.56 -2.87
N ALA A 439 -19.21 20.11 -1.92
CA ALA A 439 -19.45 21.43 -1.36
C ALA A 439 -19.10 22.58 -2.33
N GLY A 440 -18.56 22.27 -3.51
CA GLY A 440 -18.26 23.24 -4.57
C GLY A 440 -16.86 23.85 -4.49
N TRP A 441 -15.95 23.28 -3.69
CA TRP A 441 -14.57 23.73 -3.59
C TRP A 441 -13.87 23.72 -4.95
N LYS A 442 -13.20 24.83 -5.29
CA LYS A 442 -12.64 25.06 -6.63
C LYS A 442 -11.19 24.63 -6.79
N GLY A 443 -10.51 24.26 -5.70
CA GLY A 443 -9.09 23.94 -5.74
C GLY A 443 -8.22 25.19 -5.82
N ALA A 444 -7.59 25.54 -4.72
CA ALA A 444 -6.74 26.73 -4.61
C ALA A 444 -5.26 26.44 -4.98
N GLY A 445 -5.01 25.54 -5.94
CA GLY A 445 -3.64 25.10 -6.26
C GLY A 445 -2.98 24.27 -5.15
N VAL A 446 -3.76 23.79 -4.19
CA VAL A 446 -3.31 22.96 -3.05
C VAL A 446 -2.67 21.67 -3.55
N LYS A 447 -1.59 21.23 -2.91
CA LYS A 447 -1.07 19.86 -3.03
C LYS A 447 -1.96 18.92 -2.20
N ALA A 448 -2.63 18.00 -2.88
CA ALA A 448 -3.52 17.03 -2.27
C ALA A 448 -2.78 15.73 -1.96
N LEU A 449 -2.69 15.37 -0.68
CA LEU A 449 -2.29 14.03 -0.25
C LEU A 449 -3.56 13.22 0.05
N THR A 450 -3.71 12.07 -0.59
CA THR A 450 -4.86 11.18 -0.43
C THR A 450 -4.42 9.79 -0.02
N GLY A 451 -4.94 9.29 1.09
CA GLY A 451 -4.60 7.97 1.63
C GLY A 451 -5.62 7.47 2.65
N GLY A 452 -5.39 6.27 3.17
CA GLY A 452 -6.27 5.60 4.14
C GLY A 452 -7.46 4.85 3.52
N GLU A 453 -7.78 5.11 2.25
CA GLU A 453 -8.74 4.35 1.45
C GLU A 453 -8.21 4.24 0.01
N ALA A 454 -8.74 3.30 -0.78
CA ALA A 454 -8.43 3.23 -2.20
C ALA A 454 -8.91 4.50 -2.92
N LEU A 455 -8.03 5.18 -3.66
CA LEU A 455 -8.37 6.37 -4.43
C LEU A 455 -9.07 6.00 -5.75
N PRO A 456 -10.37 6.32 -5.93
CA PRO A 456 -11.06 6.05 -7.19
C PRO A 456 -10.51 6.93 -8.32
N ARG A 457 -10.37 6.37 -9.52
CA ARG A 457 -9.84 7.07 -10.70
C ARG A 457 -10.60 8.37 -11.00
N GLU A 458 -11.93 8.35 -10.91
CA GLU A 458 -12.77 9.53 -11.17
C GLU A 458 -12.54 10.64 -10.15
N LEU A 459 -12.35 10.30 -8.87
CA LEU A 459 -11.99 11.28 -7.85
C LEU A 459 -10.59 11.85 -8.11
N ALA A 460 -9.64 10.99 -8.49
CA ALA A 460 -8.28 11.41 -8.81
C ALA A 460 -8.25 12.41 -9.98
N LYS A 461 -9.04 12.18 -11.04
CA LYS A 461 -9.22 13.13 -12.15
C LYS A 461 -9.79 14.46 -11.66
N ALA A 462 -10.87 14.43 -10.89
CA ALA A 462 -11.49 15.65 -10.36
C ALA A 462 -10.55 16.47 -9.48
N LEU A 463 -9.69 15.82 -8.69
CA LEU A 463 -8.66 16.48 -7.90
C LEU A 463 -7.55 17.07 -8.79
N ARG A 464 -7.08 16.36 -9.82
CA ARG A 464 -6.04 16.88 -10.74
C ARG A 464 -6.47 18.12 -11.51
N GLU A 465 -7.76 18.28 -11.80
CA GLU A 465 -8.31 19.48 -12.43
C GLU A 465 -8.28 20.74 -11.52
N ARG A 466 -8.08 20.56 -10.21
CA ARG A 466 -8.30 21.58 -9.16
C ARG A 466 -7.06 21.84 -8.30
N CYS A 467 -6.29 20.79 -8.04
CA CYS A 467 -5.13 20.78 -7.16
C CYS A 467 -3.84 20.97 -7.97
N GLY A 468 -2.82 21.58 -7.36
CA GLY A 468 -1.52 21.77 -8.03
C GLY A 468 -0.76 20.45 -8.24
N ALA A 469 -0.97 19.49 -7.35
CA ALA A 469 -0.50 18.11 -7.48
C ALA A 469 -1.42 17.20 -6.65
N VAL A 470 -1.53 15.94 -7.05
CA VAL A 470 -2.33 14.92 -6.34
C VAL A 470 -1.44 13.72 -6.08
N TRP A 471 -1.33 13.31 -4.83
CA TRP A 471 -0.50 12.19 -4.41
C TRP A 471 -1.34 11.12 -3.75
N ASN A 472 -1.31 9.91 -4.31
CA ASN A 472 -1.84 8.73 -3.65
C ASN A 472 -0.78 8.16 -2.72
N VAL A 473 -1.08 8.11 -1.43
CA VAL A 473 -0.18 7.61 -0.39
C VAL A 473 -0.81 6.42 0.32
N TYR A 474 0.01 5.42 0.65
CA TYR A 474 -0.47 4.17 1.24
C TYR A 474 0.51 3.66 2.29
N GLY A 475 -0.06 3.17 3.40
CA GLY A 475 0.66 2.54 4.49
C GLY A 475 -0.32 2.15 5.60
N PRO A 476 -0.19 0.96 6.19
CA PRO A 476 -0.85 0.64 7.45
C PRO A 476 -0.14 1.30 8.63
N THR A 477 -0.84 1.42 9.76
CA THR A 477 -0.30 2.01 10.99
C THR A 477 0.96 1.29 11.49
N GLU A 478 1.02 -0.03 11.30
CA GLU A 478 2.14 -0.88 11.68
C GLU A 478 3.44 -0.57 10.92
N THR A 479 3.38 0.14 9.79
CA THR A 479 4.56 0.52 8.99
C THR A 479 4.84 2.02 9.03
N THR A 480 4.31 2.73 10.03
CA THR A 480 4.51 4.17 10.27
C THR A 480 3.89 5.06 9.18
N VAL A 481 2.58 5.30 9.30
CA VAL A 481 1.83 6.26 8.49
C VAL A 481 1.76 5.90 7.00
N TRP A 482 2.76 6.27 6.19
CA TRP A 482 2.81 5.94 4.76
C TRP A 482 4.10 5.20 4.44
N SER A 483 4.00 4.19 3.59
CA SER A 483 5.10 3.35 3.12
C SER A 483 5.35 3.51 1.63
N THR A 484 4.33 3.89 0.86
CA THR A 484 4.45 4.18 -0.57
C THR A 484 3.78 5.51 -0.93
N ALA A 485 4.28 6.15 -1.98
CA ALA A 485 3.73 7.36 -2.54
C ALA A 485 3.74 7.33 -4.07
N HIS A 486 2.74 7.94 -4.67
CA HIS A 486 2.59 8.09 -6.12
C HIS A 486 2.02 9.46 -6.45
N GLU A 487 2.74 10.27 -7.23
CA GLU A 487 2.12 11.41 -7.89
C GLU A 487 1.18 10.88 -8.98
N VAL A 488 -0.11 11.22 -8.87
CA VAL A 488 -1.15 10.67 -9.73
C VAL A 488 -0.99 11.23 -11.14
N GLU A 489 -0.73 10.32 -12.08
CA GLU A 489 -0.65 10.61 -13.51
C GLU A 489 -2.01 10.41 -14.22
N GLU A 490 -2.06 10.91 -15.46
CA GLU A 490 -3.15 10.61 -16.39
C GLU A 490 -3.15 9.13 -16.76
N GLY A 491 -4.35 8.56 -16.85
CA GLY A 491 -4.48 7.18 -17.26
C GLY A 491 -5.87 6.62 -17.04
N GLU A 492 -6.05 5.42 -17.55
CA GLU A 492 -7.21 4.57 -17.36
C GLU A 492 -6.90 3.49 -16.32
N GLY A 493 -7.93 2.96 -15.67
CA GLY A 493 -7.78 1.91 -14.66
C GLY A 493 -7.45 2.40 -13.23
N PRO A 494 -7.13 1.47 -12.31
CA PRO A 494 -6.87 1.75 -10.91
C PRO A 494 -5.74 2.76 -10.69
N VAL A 495 -5.80 3.52 -9.60
CA VAL A 495 -4.70 4.40 -9.21
C VAL A 495 -3.67 3.60 -8.42
N SER A 496 -2.41 3.64 -8.84
CA SER A 496 -1.31 2.95 -8.17
C SER A 496 -1.06 3.52 -6.76
N ILE A 497 -0.67 2.66 -5.82
CA ILE A 497 -0.13 3.08 -4.51
C ILE A 497 1.33 3.56 -4.60
N GLY A 498 1.97 3.37 -5.76
CA GLY A 498 3.27 3.95 -6.08
C GLY A 498 4.46 3.10 -5.67
N ARG A 499 5.54 3.82 -5.33
CA ARG A 499 6.85 3.25 -4.99
C ARG A 499 7.13 3.43 -3.50
N PRO A 500 8.00 2.59 -2.91
CA PRO A 500 8.39 2.74 -1.52
C PRO A 500 9.03 4.11 -1.26
N ILE A 501 8.66 4.75 -0.17
CA ILE A 501 9.32 5.98 0.28
C ILE A 501 10.76 5.69 0.76
N ALA A 502 11.58 6.73 0.87
CA ALA A 502 12.97 6.63 1.34
C ALA A 502 13.09 5.81 2.65
N GLY A 503 13.93 4.77 2.65
CA GLY A 503 14.14 3.88 3.80
C GLY A 503 13.11 2.75 3.95
N THR A 504 12.21 2.58 2.99
CA THR A 504 11.21 1.50 2.96
C THR A 504 11.54 0.49 1.86
N ARG A 505 11.11 -0.76 2.05
CA ARG A 505 11.09 -1.80 1.02
C ARG A 505 9.72 -2.47 1.00
N VAL A 506 9.23 -2.77 -0.20
CA VAL A 506 7.94 -3.38 -0.45
C VAL A 506 8.14 -4.62 -1.32
N TYR A 507 7.48 -5.71 -0.92
CA TYR A 507 7.55 -7.00 -1.59
C TYR A 507 6.14 -7.54 -1.78
N VAL A 508 5.83 -8.04 -2.98
CA VAL A 508 4.62 -8.82 -3.25
C VAL A 508 5.04 -10.28 -3.33
N LEU A 509 4.51 -11.10 -2.43
CA LEU A 509 4.93 -12.48 -2.24
C LEU A 509 3.73 -13.43 -2.33
N ASP A 510 3.97 -14.63 -2.83
CA ASP A 510 2.98 -15.71 -2.81
C ASP A 510 2.86 -16.38 -1.43
N GLY A 511 1.97 -17.38 -1.32
CA GLY A 511 1.78 -18.16 -0.09
C GLY A 511 3.00 -18.99 0.35
N ALA A 512 4.04 -19.10 -0.49
CA ALA A 512 5.32 -19.74 -0.18
C ALA A 512 6.43 -18.70 0.10
N LEU A 513 6.06 -17.42 0.25
CA LEU A 513 6.95 -16.28 0.46
C LEU A 513 7.97 -16.09 -0.68
N GLN A 514 7.61 -16.47 -1.91
CA GLN A 514 8.39 -16.19 -3.11
C GLN A 514 7.89 -14.91 -3.80
N PRO A 515 8.78 -14.09 -4.39
CA PRO A 515 8.36 -12.93 -5.16
C PRO A 515 7.50 -13.36 -6.35
N VAL A 516 6.38 -12.68 -6.55
CA VAL A 516 5.49 -12.94 -7.69
C VAL A 516 5.91 -12.14 -8.92
N PRO A 517 5.68 -12.67 -10.14
CA PRO A 517 5.88 -11.90 -11.36
C PRO A 517 4.99 -10.65 -11.45
N GLU A 518 5.43 -9.67 -12.21
CA GLU A 518 4.63 -8.46 -12.47
C GLU A 518 3.29 -8.81 -13.15
N GLY A 519 2.19 -8.33 -12.56
CA GLY A 519 0.81 -8.58 -13.02
C GLY A 519 0.12 -9.76 -12.34
N VAL A 520 0.82 -10.51 -11.48
CA VAL A 520 0.23 -11.56 -10.63
C VAL A 520 -0.17 -10.95 -9.27
N PRO A 521 -1.39 -11.21 -8.78
CA PRO A 521 -1.90 -10.63 -7.54
C PRO A 521 -1.25 -11.17 -6.26
#